data_AF-A0A363ULB2-F1
#
_entry.id   AF-A0A363ULB2-F1
#
_cell.length_a   1.000
_cell.length_b   1.000
_cell.length_c   1.000
_cell.angle_alpha   90.00
_cell.angle_beta   90.00
_cell.angle_gamma   90.00
#
_symmetry.space_group_name_H-M   'P 1'
#
loop_
_entity.id
_entity.type
_entity.pdbx_description
1 polymer ?
#
loop_
_entity_poly.entity_id
_entity_poly.type
_entity_poly.pdbx_seq_one_letter_code
_entity_poly.pdbx_strand_id
1 'polypeptide(L)'
;MDVRLAFEGERAVLSALATSERYARAGLRRAANRAASRLRTRAVKGITGEWHLKASYVRGRLHVGQAAGGHANAYVRARRRATLTARFPHRQVYRTRKGRRIKAGVSVRIRRGRGPQRIYSGFLVPLKRGNQSAGSLGQAIAVRTSVLRRLGKRIDAGSVGGSGARQYQVLHTTSVLEMFREQVERGEVLTDVQRYFLEQVDKEMQRAIARATA
;
A
#
# COMPACT_ATOMS: atom_id res chain seq x y z
N MET A 1 -0.79 2.24 -12.67
CA MET A 1 -1.33 3.60 -12.49
C MET A 1 -0.47 4.27 -11.46
N ASP A 2 0.18 5.34 -11.87
CA ASP A 2 1.07 6.15 -11.04
C ASP A 2 0.28 7.38 -10.62
N VAL A 3 0.24 7.69 -9.32
CA VAL A 3 -0.31 8.97 -8.89
C VAL A 3 0.79 10.00 -9.12
N ARG A 4 0.66 10.74 -10.22
CA ARG A 4 1.53 11.85 -10.58
C ARG A 4 0.92 13.09 -9.94
N LEU A 5 1.60 13.62 -8.92
CA LEU A 5 1.25 14.93 -8.39
C LEU A 5 1.89 15.96 -9.32
N ALA A 6 1.07 16.60 -10.14
CA ALA A 6 1.44 17.84 -10.82
C ALA A 6 1.23 18.97 -9.81
N PHE A 7 2.31 19.66 -9.46
CA PHE A 7 2.25 20.80 -8.55
C PHE A 7 2.32 22.07 -9.38
N GLU A 8 1.18 22.71 -9.63
CA GLU A 8 1.09 24.01 -10.29
C GLU A 8 1.42 25.10 -9.26
N GLY A 9 2.71 25.41 -9.11
CA GLY A 9 3.16 26.61 -8.40
C GLY A 9 3.42 27.71 -9.42
N GLU A 10 2.42 28.53 -9.73
CA GLU A 10 2.57 29.49 -10.84
C GLU A 10 3.05 30.87 -10.41
N ARG A 11 2.69 31.41 -9.24
CA ARG A 11 3.05 32.81 -8.89
C ARG A 11 4.30 32.98 -8.03
N ALA A 12 4.51 32.15 -7.01
CA ALA A 12 5.71 32.22 -6.15
C ALA A 12 6.97 31.63 -6.80
N VAL A 13 6.79 30.78 -7.82
CA VAL A 13 7.88 30.17 -8.59
C VAL A 13 8.44 31.14 -9.62
N LEU A 14 7.58 31.95 -10.24
CA LEU A 14 7.98 32.93 -11.24
C LEU A 14 8.86 34.04 -10.66
N SER A 15 8.59 34.51 -9.43
CA SER A 15 9.43 35.54 -8.78
C SER A 15 10.82 35.02 -8.39
N ALA A 16 10.94 33.75 -7.98
CA ALA A 16 12.22 33.13 -7.63
C ALA A 16 13.07 32.73 -8.84
N LEU A 17 12.44 32.39 -9.98
CA LEU A 17 13.13 32.16 -11.25
C LEU A 17 13.86 33.43 -11.74
N ALA A 18 13.33 34.62 -11.41
CA ALA A 18 13.91 35.90 -11.83
C ALA A 18 15.23 36.25 -11.12
N THR A 19 15.50 35.72 -9.92
CA THR A 19 16.72 36.03 -9.14
C THR A 19 17.84 35.00 -9.34
N SER A 20 17.51 33.71 -9.50
CA SER A 20 18.48 32.66 -9.91
C SER A 20 17.79 31.34 -10.25
N GLU A 21 17.59 31.09 -11.54
CA GLU A 21 16.88 29.92 -12.06
C GLU A 21 17.40 28.57 -11.51
N ARG A 22 18.72 28.44 -11.32
CA ARG A 22 19.35 27.23 -10.77
C ARG A 22 18.92 26.93 -9.33
N TYR A 23 18.91 27.94 -8.45
CA TYR A 23 18.57 27.74 -7.03
C TYR A 23 17.06 27.52 -6.85
N ALA A 24 16.23 28.23 -7.63
CA ALA A 24 14.79 28.02 -7.66
C ALA A 24 14.43 26.59 -8.11
N ARG A 25 14.99 26.10 -9.23
CA ARG A 25 14.79 24.72 -9.71
C ARG A 25 15.24 23.67 -8.68
N ALA A 26 16.37 23.90 -8.01
CA ALA A 26 16.86 23.01 -6.96
C ALA A 26 15.98 23.03 -5.69
N GLY A 27 15.40 24.18 -5.34
CA GLY A 27 14.44 24.33 -4.24
C GLY A 27 13.15 23.57 -4.51
N LEU A 28 12.57 23.74 -5.71
CA LEU A 28 11.36 23.03 -6.13
C LEU A 28 11.52 21.51 -6.10
N ARG A 29 12.65 20.99 -6.62
CA ARG A 29 12.95 19.55 -6.56
C ARG A 29 12.97 19.03 -5.12
N ARG A 30 13.60 19.78 -4.21
CA ARG A 30 13.66 19.42 -2.78
C ARG A 30 12.27 19.45 -2.15
N ALA A 31 11.46 20.47 -2.44
CA ALA A 31 10.09 20.56 -1.97
C ALA A 31 9.23 19.38 -2.47
N ALA A 32 9.32 19.05 -3.77
CA ALA A 32 8.62 17.92 -4.38
C ALA A 32 9.02 16.59 -3.74
N ASN A 33 10.32 16.37 -3.51
CA ASN A 33 10.83 15.15 -2.87
C ASN A 33 10.36 15.01 -1.40
N ARG A 34 10.30 16.12 -0.66
CA ARG A 34 9.72 16.13 0.70
C ARG A 34 8.22 15.85 0.67
N ALA A 35 7.47 16.46 -0.24
CA ALA A 35 6.03 16.24 -0.40
C ALA A 35 5.72 14.78 -0.75
N ALA A 36 6.46 14.16 -1.68
CA ALA A 36 6.30 12.75 -2.02
C ALA A 36 6.62 11.81 -0.85
N SER A 37 7.65 12.15 -0.06
CA SER A 37 7.98 11.42 1.17
C SER A 37 6.87 11.54 2.22
N ARG A 38 6.28 12.72 2.37
CA ARG A 38 5.15 12.95 3.28
C ARG A 38 3.89 12.22 2.80
N LEU A 39 3.59 12.25 1.51
CA LEU A 39 2.50 11.49 0.91
C LEU A 39 2.61 10.01 1.24
N ARG A 40 3.81 9.41 1.05
CA ARG A 40 4.04 8.01 1.42
C ARG A 40 3.73 7.76 2.90
N THR A 41 4.20 8.62 3.79
CA THR A 41 3.96 8.48 5.24
C THR A 41 2.48 8.58 5.59
N ARG A 42 1.77 9.57 5.04
CA ARG A 42 0.32 9.73 5.22
C ARG A 42 -0.46 8.54 4.66
N ALA A 43 -0.11 8.07 3.47
CA ALA A 43 -0.69 6.88 2.86
C ALA A 43 -0.51 5.63 3.73
N VAL A 44 0.70 5.39 4.26
CA VAL A 44 0.93 4.28 5.20
C VAL A 44 0.05 4.42 6.43
N LYS A 45 -0.03 5.62 7.02
CA LYS A 45 -0.87 5.88 8.21
C LYS A 45 -2.35 5.63 7.91
N GLY A 46 -2.89 6.19 6.82
CA GLY A 46 -4.29 6.02 6.41
C GLY A 46 -4.63 4.55 6.16
N ILE A 47 -3.82 3.86 5.34
CA ILE A 47 -4.03 2.43 5.05
C ILE A 47 -3.97 1.60 6.35
N THR A 48 -2.98 1.81 7.22
CA THR A 48 -2.87 1.02 8.46
C THR A 48 -3.87 1.41 9.55
N GLY A 49 -4.46 2.60 9.45
CA GLY A 49 -5.55 3.06 10.31
C GLY A 49 -6.90 2.41 9.98
N GLU A 50 -7.10 2.00 8.73
CA GLU A 50 -8.31 1.32 8.27
C GLU A 50 -8.14 -0.20 8.11
N TRP A 51 -6.95 -0.66 7.73
CA TRP A 51 -6.66 -2.06 7.45
C TRP A 51 -5.72 -2.64 8.51
N HIS A 52 -5.98 -3.88 8.94
CA HIS A 52 -5.11 -4.62 9.87
C HIS A 52 -3.85 -5.15 9.17
N LEU A 53 -3.06 -4.25 8.58
CA LEU A 53 -1.77 -4.55 7.98
C LEU A 53 -0.63 -3.93 8.79
N LYS A 54 0.53 -4.60 8.77
CA LYS A 54 1.76 -4.02 9.34
C LYS A 54 2.22 -2.84 8.48
N ALA A 55 2.59 -1.73 9.13
CA ALA A 55 3.10 -0.54 8.45
C ALA A 55 4.34 -0.83 7.59
N SER A 56 5.24 -1.71 8.05
CA SER A 56 6.41 -2.15 7.29
C SER A 56 6.02 -2.85 5.98
N TYR A 57 4.96 -3.67 5.99
CA TYR A 57 4.45 -4.33 4.79
C TYR A 57 3.92 -3.31 3.78
N VAL A 58 3.07 -2.37 4.21
CA VAL A 58 2.51 -1.33 3.33
C VAL A 58 3.62 -0.44 2.77
N ARG A 59 4.55 0.01 3.63
CA ARG A 59 5.70 0.83 3.24
C ARG A 59 6.55 0.16 2.17
N GLY A 60 6.81 -1.13 2.29
CA GLY A 60 7.55 -1.92 1.29
C GLY A 60 6.81 -2.11 -0.04
N ARG A 61 5.53 -1.72 -0.13
CA ARG A 61 4.71 -1.76 -1.36
C ARG A 61 4.39 -0.38 -1.91
N LEU A 62 4.92 0.67 -1.31
CA LEU A 62 4.89 2.05 -1.78
C LEU A 62 6.31 2.48 -2.15
N HIS A 63 6.52 2.81 -3.42
CA HIS A 63 7.76 3.32 -3.98
C HIS A 63 7.67 4.84 -4.16
N VAL A 64 8.73 5.56 -3.79
CA VAL A 64 8.85 7.01 -4.03
C VAL A 64 9.89 7.20 -5.12
N GLY A 65 9.47 7.72 -6.27
CA GLY A 65 10.39 8.22 -7.28
C GLY A 65 10.72 9.68 -6.97
N GLN A 66 12.01 9.97 -6.80
CA GLN A 66 12.47 11.32 -6.51
C GLN A 66 12.68 12.12 -7.80
N ALA A 67 12.39 13.42 -7.74
CA ALA A 67 12.78 14.40 -8.75
C ALA A 67 14.30 14.56 -8.75
N ALA A 68 14.90 14.49 -9.94
CA ALA A 68 16.34 14.53 -10.18
C ALA A 68 16.67 15.41 -11.41
N GLY A 69 17.96 15.58 -11.72
CA GLY A 69 18.45 16.47 -12.77
C GLY A 69 17.71 16.39 -14.12
N GLY A 70 17.37 15.18 -14.56
CA GLY A 70 16.65 14.90 -15.82
C GLY A 70 15.14 14.71 -15.70
N HIS A 71 14.58 14.68 -14.48
CA HIS A 71 13.14 14.45 -14.26
C HIS A 71 12.63 15.36 -13.14
N ALA A 72 11.84 16.37 -13.49
CA ALA A 72 11.35 17.37 -12.53
C ALA A 72 10.28 16.84 -11.57
N ASN A 73 9.72 15.65 -11.80
CA ASN A 73 8.52 15.16 -11.10
C ASN A 73 8.85 14.12 -10.04
N ALA A 74 8.37 14.36 -8.81
CA ALA A 74 8.35 13.35 -7.75
C ALA A 74 7.00 12.61 -7.78
N TYR A 75 7.01 11.30 -7.53
CA TYR A 75 5.78 10.49 -7.56
C TYR A 75 5.79 9.38 -6.51
N VAL A 76 4.59 8.91 -6.17
CA VAL A 76 4.39 7.75 -5.30
C VAL A 76 3.63 6.68 -6.06
N ARG A 77 4.23 5.50 -6.16
CA ARG A 77 3.67 4.34 -6.84
C ARG A 77 3.38 3.21 -5.86
N ALA A 78 2.17 2.66 -5.93
CA ALA A 78 1.76 1.51 -5.14
C ALA A 78 1.75 0.21 -5.94
N ARG A 79 2.02 -0.92 -5.28
CA ARG A 79 2.01 -2.23 -5.93
C ARG A 79 0.58 -2.70 -6.23
N ARG A 80 0.31 -3.02 -7.50
CA ARG A 80 -0.98 -3.54 -8.01
C ARG A 80 -1.34 -4.96 -7.55
N ARG A 81 -0.34 -5.79 -7.22
CA ARG A 81 -0.60 -7.20 -6.85
C ARG A 81 -1.46 -7.28 -5.59
N ALA A 82 -2.53 -8.08 -5.66
CA ALA A 82 -3.43 -8.38 -4.56
C ALA A 82 -2.68 -8.88 -3.31
N THR A 83 -3.18 -8.52 -2.14
CA THR A 83 -2.54 -8.87 -0.86
C THR A 83 -3.01 -10.24 -0.41
N LEU A 84 -2.11 -11.12 0.00
CA LEU A 84 -2.50 -12.41 0.59
C LEU A 84 -3.32 -12.19 1.86
N THR A 85 -4.45 -12.89 2.00
CA THR A 85 -5.32 -12.78 3.18
C THR A 85 -4.58 -13.19 4.47
N ALA A 86 -3.57 -14.06 4.36
CA ALA A 86 -2.69 -14.45 5.47
C ALA A 86 -1.76 -13.31 5.97
N ARG A 87 -1.69 -12.16 5.29
CA ARG A 87 -0.92 -10.99 5.76
C ARG A 87 -1.60 -10.26 6.92
N PHE A 88 -2.90 -10.50 7.08
CA PHE A 88 -3.71 -9.96 8.15
C PHE A 88 -3.67 -10.89 9.36
N PRO A 89 -3.94 -10.39 10.58
CA PRO A 89 -4.10 -11.23 11.76
C PRO A 89 -5.13 -12.33 11.51
N HIS A 90 -4.71 -13.57 11.67
CA HIS A 90 -5.55 -14.73 11.38
C HIS A 90 -5.27 -15.88 12.34
N ARG A 91 -6.25 -16.79 12.47
CA ARG A 91 -6.14 -18.02 13.27
C ARG A 91 -6.90 -19.17 12.63
N GLN A 92 -6.33 -20.37 12.70
CA GLN A 92 -7.04 -21.59 12.30
C GLN A 92 -8.16 -21.88 13.31
N VAL A 93 -9.38 -22.05 12.80
CA VAL A 93 -10.52 -22.49 13.60
C VAL A 93 -10.62 -24.00 13.52
N TYR A 94 -10.87 -24.63 14.66
CA TYR A 94 -11.05 -26.07 14.79
C TYR A 94 -12.45 -26.37 15.33
N ARG A 95 -12.96 -27.56 15.02
CA ARG A 95 -14.16 -28.12 15.65
C ARG A 95 -13.89 -29.57 16.05
N THR A 96 -14.65 -30.08 17.00
CA THR A 96 -14.56 -31.48 17.41
C THR A 96 -15.51 -32.32 16.56
N ARG A 97 -15.04 -33.45 16.04
CA ARG A 97 -15.87 -34.47 15.37
C ARG A 97 -15.38 -35.84 15.81
N LYS A 98 -16.28 -36.65 16.39
CA LYS A 98 -15.95 -37.98 16.94
C LYS A 98 -14.70 -37.92 17.87
N GLY A 99 -14.71 -36.99 18.82
CA GLY A 99 -13.60 -36.78 19.76
C GLY A 99 -12.33 -36.13 19.20
N ARG A 100 -12.18 -35.96 17.88
CA ARG A 100 -10.95 -35.40 17.26
C ARG A 100 -11.13 -33.95 16.82
N ARG A 101 -10.09 -33.13 17.03
CA ARG A 101 -10.03 -31.74 16.52
C ARG A 101 -9.75 -31.76 15.02
N ILE A 102 -10.69 -31.24 14.23
CA ILE A 102 -10.57 -31.10 12.78
C ILE A 102 -10.59 -29.62 12.38
N LYS A 103 -9.85 -29.28 11.31
CA LYS A 103 -9.83 -27.91 10.75
C LYS A 103 -11.24 -27.54 10.26
N ALA A 104 -11.73 -26.37 10.67
CA ALA A 104 -13.11 -25.92 10.46
C ALA A 104 -13.22 -24.53 9.80
N GLY A 105 -12.14 -24.07 9.18
CA GLY A 105 -12.03 -22.74 8.59
C GLY A 105 -10.91 -21.90 9.20
N VAL A 106 -10.74 -20.69 8.68
CA VAL A 106 -9.80 -19.70 9.21
C VAL A 106 -10.57 -18.43 9.57
N SER A 107 -10.26 -17.84 10.72
CA SER A 107 -10.76 -16.53 11.11
C SER A 107 -9.69 -15.49 10.80
N VAL A 108 -10.05 -14.40 10.11
CA VAL A 108 -9.13 -13.33 9.71
C VAL A 108 -9.73 -11.95 10.01
N ARG A 109 -8.91 -11.01 10.47
CA ARG A 109 -9.31 -9.62 10.71
C ARG A 109 -8.71 -8.72 9.62
N ILE A 110 -9.53 -8.30 8.65
CA ILE A 110 -9.05 -7.56 7.48
C ILE A 110 -9.11 -6.04 7.71
N ARG A 111 -10.30 -5.50 8.00
CA ARG A 111 -10.53 -4.08 8.29
C ARG A 111 -10.61 -3.83 9.79
N ARG A 112 -10.07 -2.72 10.25
CA ARG A 112 -10.25 -2.19 11.61
C ARG A 112 -11.70 -1.73 11.79
N GLY A 113 -12.21 -1.82 13.02
CA GLY A 113 -13.61 -1.53 13.33
C GLY A 113 -14.60 -2.61 12.89
N ARG A 114 -14.17 -3.65 12.14
CA ARG A 114 -14.99 -4.82 11.82
C ARG A 114 -14.51 -6.04 12.60
N GLY A 115 -15.47 -6.88 12.99
CA GLY A 115 -15.18 -8.16 13.64
C GLY A 115 -14.38 -9.12 12.74
N PRO A 116 -13.82 -10.20 13.31
CA PRO A 116 -13.13 -11.22 12.53
C PRO A 116 -14.08 -11.88 11.52
N GLN A 117 -13.64 -11.99 10.28
CA GLN A 117 -14.36 -12.70 9.23
C GLN A 117 -13.97 -14.18 9.24
N ARG A 118 -14.95 -15.07 9.13
CA ARG A 118 -14.72 -16.52 9.07
C ARG A 118 -14.75 -17.01 7.63
N ILE A 119 -13.66 -17.64 7.22
CA ILE A 119 -13.52 -18.33 5.94
C ILE A 119 -13.81 -19.80 6.21
N TYR A 120 -15.05 -20.21 5.95
CA TYR A 120 -15.46 -21.61 6.08
C TYR A 120 -14.67 -22.49 5.12
N SER A 121 -14.31 -23.69 5.58
CA SER A 121 -13.49 -24.65 4.83
C SER A 121 -12.09 -24.15 4.42
N GLY A 122 -11.68 -22.98 4.91
CA GLY A 122 -10.32 -22.46 4.75
C GLY A 122 -9.31 -23.18 5.64
N PHE A 123 -8.08 -23.29 5.16
CA PHE A 123 -6.96 -23.84 5.91
C PHE A 123 -5.67 -23.10 5.63
N LEU A 124 -4.76 -23.10 6.60
CA LEU A 124 -3.43 -22.53 6.46
C LEU A 124 -2.49 -23.49 5.73
N VAL A 125 -1.74 -22.95 4.76
CA VAL A 125 -0.76 -23.65 3.95
C VAL A 125 0.59 -22.96 4.09
N PRO A 126 1.67 -23.68 4.46
CA PRO A 126 3.01 -23.11 4.41
C PRO A 126 3.48 -22.94 2.96
N LEU A 127 4.12 -21.82 2.64
CA LEU A 127 4.67 -21.52 1.33
C LEU A 127 6.14 -21.93 1.26
N LYS A 128 6.54 -22.58 0.17
CA LYS A 128 7.83 -23.30 0.00
C LYS A 128 9.09 -22.40 0.12
N ARG A 129 8.98 -21.07 0.08
CA ARG A 129 10.02 -20.05 0.40
C ARG A 129 9.44 -18.64 0.21
N GLY A 130 9.76 -17.65 1.06
CA GLY A 130 9.48 -16.24 0.71
C GLY A 130 9.39 -15.19 1.84
N ASN A 131 10.53 -14.57 2.12
CA ASN A 131 10.75 -13.30 2.86
C ASN A 131 10.48 -13.30 4.38
N GLN A 132 11.54 -13.59 5.15
CA GLN A 132 11.56 -13.70 6.62
C GLN A 132 11.37 -12.35 7.35
N SER A 133 11.44 -11.21 6.66
CA SER A 133 11.57 -9.89 7.30
C SER A 133 10.28 -9.23 7.87
N ALA A 134 9.16 -9.95 8.02
CA ALA A 134 7.96 -9.34 8.63
C ALA A 134 7.00 -10.32 9.35
N GLY A 135 7.53 -11.31 10.08
CA GLY A 135 6.84 -11.93 11.23
C GLY A 135 5.45 -12.58 11.01
N SER A 136 5.14 -13.05 9.80
CA SER A 136 4.03 -14.01 9.52
C SER A 136 4.05 -14.55 8.07
N LEU A 137 5.17 -14.46 7.34
CA LEU A 137 5.13 -14.43 5.87
C LEU A 137 5.17 -15.75 5.12
N GLY A 138 5.39 -16.87 5.80
CA GLY A 138 5.48 -18.19 5.19
C GLY A 138 4.16 -18.92 5.02
N GLN A 139 3.00 -18.28 5.21
CA GLN A 139 1.70 -18.95 5.15
C GLN A 139 0.73 -18.27 4.17
N ALA A 140 -0.17 -19.07 3.63
CA ALA A 140 -1.31 -18.67 2.82
C ALA A 140 -2.59 -19.25 3.43
N ILE A 141 -3.69 -18.51 3.31
CA ILE A 141 -5.03 -19.06 3.56
C ILE A 141 -5.53 -19.58 2.23
N ALA A 142 -5.88 -20.86 2.19
CA ALA A 142 -6.38 -21.51 0.99
C ALA A 142 -7.75 -22.14 1.24
N VAL A 143 -8.54 -22.24 0.18
CA VAL A 143 -9.82 -22.98 0.14
C VAL A 143 -9.76 -23.95 -1.02
N ARG A 144 -10.30 -25.16 -0.84
CA ARG A 144 -10.40 -26.15 -1.93
C ARG A 144 -11.26 -25.59 -3.06
N THR A 145 -10.81 -25.72 -4.30
CA THR A 145 -11.56 -25.23 -5.47
C THR A 145 -12.93 -25.90 -5.59
N SER A 146 -13.05 -27.17 -5.23
CA SER A 146 -14.33 -27.90 -5.20
C SER A 146 -15.38 -27.26 -4.30
N VAL A 147 -14.96 -26.67 -3.16
CA VAL A 147 -15.86 -25.93 -2.26
C VAL A 147 -16.28 -24.61 -2.90
N LEU A 148 -15.35 -23.90 -3.54
CA LEU A 148 -15.66 -22.65 -4.24
C LEU A 148 -16.62 -22.88 -5.41
N ARG A 149 -16.43 -23.96 -6.20
CA ARG A 149 -17.37 -24.36 -7.27
C ARG A 149 -18.77 -24.59 -6.73
N ARG A 150 -18.89 -25.35 -5.63
CA ARG A 150 -20.20 -25.63 -5.01
C ARG A 150 -20.90 -24.36 -4.54
N LEU A 151 -20.14 -23.37 -4.06
CA LEU A 151 -20.66 -22.08 -3.61
C LEU A 151 -20.88 -21.08 -4.76
N GLY A 152 -20.71 -21.49 -6.03
CA GLY A 152 -20.81 -20.61 -7.20
C GLY A 152 -19.78 -19.47 -7.20
N LYS A 153 -18.67 -19.60 -6.46
CA LYS A 153 -17.64 -18.57 -6.37
C LYS A 153 -16.63 -18.72 -7.50
N ARG A 154 -16.20 -17.58 -8.06
CA ARG A 154 -15.16 -17.53 -9.10
C ARG A 154 -13.86 -18.15 -8.57
N ILE A 155 -13.24 -18.96 -9.41
CA ILE A 155 -11.91 -19.51 -9.17
C ILE A 155 -10.94 -18.74 -10.04
N ASP A 156 -10.02 -18.02 -9.39
CA ASP A 156 -9.00 -17.26 -10.11
C ASP A 156 -7.91 -18.19 -10.62
N ALA A 157 -7.23 -17.76 -11.69
CA ALA A 157 -6.12 -18.48 -12.33
C ALA A 157 -4.89 -18.73 -11.42
N GLY A 158 -4.93 -18.29 -10.15
CA GLY A 158 -3.89 -18.50 -9.14
C GLY A 158 -4.11 -19.73 -8.25
N SER A 159 -4.79 -20.76 -8.76
CA SER A 159 -4.98 -22.01 -8.02
C SER A 159 -3.65 -22.75 -7.86
N VAL A 160 -3.28 -23.09 -6.63
CA VAL A 160 -1.98 -23.67 -6.28
C VAL A 160 -2.17 -25.15 -5.92
N GLY A 161 -1.35 -26.02 -6.51
CA GLY A 161 -1.18 -27.43 -6.13
C GLY A 161 -2.32 -28.38 -6.53
N GLY A 162 -1.97 -29.60 -6.97
CA GLY A 162 -2.91 -30.70 -7.25
C GLY A 162 -3.64 -30.61 -8.60
N SER A 163 -4.21 -31.74 -9.04
CA SER A 163 -5.12 -31.85 -10.19
C SER A 163 -6.57 -32.06 -9.70
N GLY A 164 -7.55 -31.54 -10.44
CA GLY A 164 -8.98 -31.73 -10.18
C GLY A 164 -9.43 -31.30 -8.77
N ALA A 165 -10.05 -32.23 -8.02
CA ALA A 165 -10.68 -31.94 -6.72
C ALA A 165 -9.70 -31.65 -5.56
N ARG A 166 -8.40 -31.90 -5.76
CA ARG A 166 -7.35 -31.60 -4.77
C ARG A 166 -6.76 -30.21 -4.94
N GLN A 167 -7.20 -29.48 -5.96
CA GLN A 167 -6.77 -28.12 -6.21
C GLN A 167 -7.29 -27.17 -5.14
N TYR A 168 -6.46 -26.21 -4.74
CA TYR A 168 -6.84 -25.18 -3.78
C TYR A 168 -6.49 -23.80 -4.32
N GLN A 169 -7.31 -22.82 -3.99
CA GLN A 169 -7.09 -21.43 -4.35
C GLN A 169 -6.59 -20.69 -3.13
N VAL A 170 -5.46 -19.97 -3.31
CA VAL A 170 -4.93 -19.07 -2.29
C VAL A 170 -5.76 -17.79 -2.29
N LEU A 171 -6.26 -17.43 -1.12
CA LEU A 171 -7.09 -16.26 -0.96
C LEU A 171 -6.25 -14.98 -0.90
N HIS A 172 -6.70 -14.00 -1.67
CA HIS A 172 -6.17 -12.65 -1.70
C HIS A 172 -7.30 -11.67 -1.38
N THR A 173 -6.91 -10.47 -1.01
CA THR A 173 -7.79 -9.31 -0.82
C THR A 173 -7.30 -8.17 -1.70
N THR A 174 -7.88 -7.00 -1.51
CA THR A 174 -7.52 -5.72 -2.09
C THR A 174 -6.00 -5.50 -2.12
N SER A 175 -5.52 -4.93 -3.24
CA SER A 175 -4.13 -4.57 -3.42
C SER A 175 -3.78 -3.30 -2.62
N VAL A 176 -2.49 -3.11 -2.30
CA VAL A 176 -2.04 -1.85 -1.67
C VAL A 176 -2.31 -0.65 -2.58
N LEU A 177 -2.35 -0.85 -3.91
CA LEU A 177 -2.76 0.18 -4.86
C LEU A 177 -4.20 0.63 -4.66
N GLU A 178 -5.15 -0.30 -4.58
CA GLU A 178 -6.56 0.03 -4.35
C GLU A 178 -6.77 0.66 -2.98
N MET A 179 -6.11 0.14 -1.95
CA MET A 179 -6.13 0.77 -0.61
C MET A 179 -5.58 2.19 -0.65
N PHE A 180 -4.51 2.43 -1.40
CA PHE A 180 -3.94 3.76 -1.57
C PHE A 180 -4.87 4.69 -2.33
N ARG A 181 -5.52 4.22 -3.40
CA ARG A 181 -6.52 5.00 -4.15
C ARG A 181 -7.68 5.42 -3.26
N GLU A 182 -8.22 4.49 -2.44
CA GLU A 182 -9.29 4.80 -1.48
C GLU A 182 -8.88 5.92 -0.52
N GLN A 183 -7.61 5.99 -0.08
CA GLN A 183 -7.13 7.10 0.75
C GLN A 183 -6.96 8.42 -0.01
N VAL A 184 -6.62 8.36 -1.29
CA VAL A 184 -6.43 9.54 -2.15
C VAL A 184 -7.80 10.12 -2.54
N GLU A 185 -8.76 9.28 -2.91
CA GLU A 185 -10.13 9.65 -3.30
C GLU A 185 -10.91 10.30 -2.15
N ARG A 186 -10.63 9.94 -0.89
CA ARG A 186 -11.19 10.62 0.28
C ARG A 186 -10.69 12.06 0.46
N GLY A 187 -9.71 12.52 -0.34
CA GLY A 187 -9.27 13.92 -0.41
C GLY A 187 -8.36 14.38 0.75
N GLU A 188 -8.55 13.85 1.96
CA GLU A 188 -7.82 14.30 3.17
C GLU A 188 -6.29 14.19 3.04
N VAL A 189 -5.80 13.15 2.36
CA VAL A 189 -4.36 12.91 2.18
C VAL A 189 -3.76 13.90 1.20
N LEU A 190 -4.48 14.27 0.14
CA LEU A 190 -3.97 15.17 -0.89
C LEU A 190 -3.91 16.62 -0.38
N THR A 191 -4.93 17.08 0.35
CA THR A 191 -4.98 18.46 0.85
C THR A 191 -3.85 18.75 1.85
N ASP A 192 -3.55 17.84 2.79
CA ASP A 192 -2.41 18.00 3.72
C ASP A 192 -1.07 18.00 2.99
N VAL A 193 -0.93 17.15 1.96
CA VAL A 193 0.31 17.05 1.19
C VAL A 193 0.53 18.28 0.31
N GLN A 194 -0.53 18.81 -0.31
CA GLN A 194 -0.49 20.05 -1.09
C GLN A 194 -0.10 21.24 -0.21
N ARG A 195 -0.75 21.40 0.94
CA ARG A 195 -0.39 22.45 1.92
C ARG A 195 1.08 22.34 2.32
N TYR A 196 1.51 21.14 2.70
CA TYR A 196 2.91 20.90 3.06
C TYR A 196 3.88 21.17 1.91
N PHE A 197 3.51 20.84 0.66
CA PHE A 197 4.33 21.16 -0.50
C PHE A 197 4.53 22.67 -0.64
N LEU A 198 3.46 23.46 -0.56
CA LEU A 198 3.54 24.93 -0.67
C LEU A 198 4.41 25.52 0.45
N GLU A 199 4.26 25.05 1.69
CA GLU A 199 5.14 25.43 2.81
C GLU A 199 6.61 25.09 2.55
N GLN A 200 6.90 23.95 1.90
CA GLN A 200 8.26 23.58 1.55
C GLN A 200 8.81 24.41 0.39
N VAL A 201 7.97 24.78 -0.58
CA VAL A 201 8.36 25.68 -1.66
C VAL A 201 8.76 27.02 -1.09
N ASP A 202 7.90 27.65 -0.28
CA ASP A 202 8.18 28.96 0.34
C ASP A 202 9.51 28.97 1.11
N LYS A 203 9.72 27.97 1.99
CA LYS A 203 10.98 27.81 2.72
C LYS A 203 12.20 27.65 1.81
N GLU A 204 12.07 26.93 0.71
CA GLU A 204 13.18 26.74 -0.22
C GLU A 204 13.41 27.96 -1.12
N MET A 205 12.37 28.75 -1.39
CA MET A 205 12.50 30.03 -2.11
C MET A 205 13.19 31.08 -1.25
N GLN A 206 12.81 31.23 0.01
CA GLN A 206 13.51 32.14 0.95
C GLN A 206 15.00 31.80 1.06
N ARG A 207 15.34 30.51 1.13
CA ARG A 207 16.73 30.04 1.12
C ARG A 207 17.45 30.30 -0.20
N ALA A 208 16.75 30.26 -1.33
CA ALA A 208 17.34 30.54 -2.63
C ALA A 208 17.65 32.03 -2.78
N ILE A 209 16.73 32.91 -2.37
CA ILE A 209 16.92 34.36 -2.36
C ILE A 209 18.13 34.72 -1.48
N ALA A 210 18.16 34.23 -0.24
CA ALA A 210 19.28 34.47 0.68
C ALA A 210 20.65 34.01 0.15
N ARG A 211 20.70 33.01 -0.74
CA ARG A 211 21.93 32.52 -1.38
C ARG A 211 22.31 33.28 -2.64
N ALA A 212 21.36 33.98 -3.26
CA ALA A 212 21.61 34.78 -4.46
C ALA A 212 22.02 36.21 -4.09
N THR A 213 21.64 36.68 -2.90
CA THR A 213 21.97 38.01 -2.37
C THR A 213 23.19 38.01 -1.43
N ALA A 214 23.76 36.85 -1.11
CA ALA A 214 24.96 36.68 -0.31
C ALA A 214 26.15 36.39 -1.23
#